data_AF-A0A4R3XS80-F1
#
_entry.id   AF-A0A4R3XS80-F1
#
_cell.length_a   1.000
_cell.length_b   1.000
_cell.length_c   1.000
_cell.angle_alpha   90.00
_cell.angle_beta   90.00
_cell.angle_gamma   90.00
#
_symmetry.space_group_name_H-M   'P 1'
#
loop_
_entity.id
_entity.type
_entity.pdbx_description
1 polymer ?
#
loop_
_entity_poly.entity_id
_entity_poly.type
_entity_poly.pdbx_seq_one_letter_code
_entity_poly.pdbx_strand_id
1 'polypeptide(L)' 'MPKKAARVLAFDTAVADEELEAAISYLDEKLANASSRDEPVPFLAYRNRMIFQTTLNIRRGKASTPSRR' A
#
# COMPACT_ATOMS: atom_id res chain seq x y z
N MET A 1 0.94 1.42 -13.33
CA MET A 1 1.02 2.45 -12.27
C MET A 1 0.35 1.98 -10.99
N PRO A 2 0.88 2.29 -9.78
CA PRO A 2 0.34 1.84 -8.49
C PRO A 2 -1.17 2.07 -8.31
N LYS A 3 -1.69 3.20 -8.80
CA LYS A 3 -3.13 3.53 -8.75
C LYS A 3 -4.03 2.53 -9.49
N LYS A 4 -3.59 1.97 -10.62
CA LYS A 4 -4.37 0.98 -11.38
C LYS A 4 -4.42 -0.36 -10.63
N ALA A 5 -3.28 -0.82 -10.12
CA ALA A 5 -3.20 -2.04 -9.33
C ALA A 5 -4.03 -1.94 -8.04
N ALA A 6 -3.94 -0.81 -7.33
CA ALA A 6 -4.69 -0.59 -6.10
C ALA A 6 -6.20 -0.63 -6.31
N ARG A 7 -6.70 -0.05 -7.42
CA ARG A 7 -8.13 -0.12 -7.78
C ARG A 7 -8.58 -1.54 -8.06
N VAL A 8 -7.82 -2.30 -8.85
CA VAL A 8 -8.15 -3.70 -9.15
C VAL A 8 -8.24 -4.50 -7.86
N LEU A 9 -7.24 -4.39 -6.99
CA LEU A 9 -7.20 -5.09 -5.71
C LEU A 9 -8.31 -4.62 -4.74
N ALA A 10 -8.73 -3.36 -4.82
CA ALA A 10 -9.79 -2.84 -3.96
C ALA A 10 -11.15 -3.49 -4.23
N PHE A 11 -11.40 -3.94 -5.46
CA PHE A 11 -12.62 -4.66 -5.85
C PHE A 11 -12.48 -6.18 -5.79
N ASP A 12 -11.28 -6.69 -5.50
CA ASP A 12 -11.04 -8.12 -5.33
C ASP A 12 -11.41 -8.54 -3.90
N THR A 13 -12.31 -9.50 -3.75
CA THR A 13 -12.76 -10.02 -2.44
C THR A 13 -11.91 -11.20 -1.95
N ALA A 14 -10.95 -11.68 -2.74
CA ALA A 14 -10.08 -12.79 -2.34
C ALA A 14 -9.07 -12.40 -1.25
N VAL A 15 -8.84 -11.10 -1.05
CA VAL A 15 -7.92 -10.56 -0.03
C VAL A 15 -8.70 -9.67 0.94
N ALA A 16 -8.71 -10.04 2.22
CA ALA A 16 -9.38 -9.30 3.29
C ALA A 16 -8.63 -8.01 3.67
N ASP A 17 -9.29 -7.11 4.41
CA ASP A 17 -8.66 -5.86 4.86
C ASP A 17 -7.52 -6.14 5.86
N GLU A 18 -7.70 -7.14 6.72
CA GLU A 18 -6.73 -7.58 7.72
C GLU A 18 -5.45 -8.11 7.06
N GLU A 19 -5.58 -8.82 5.93
CA GLU A 19 -4.44 -9.31 5.15
C GLU A 19 -3.65 -8.15 4.52
N LEU A 20 -4.35 -7.11 4.06
CA LEU A 20 -3.70 -5.89 3.56
C LEU A 20 -2.97 -5.15 4.68
N GLU A 21 -3.56 -5.06 5.88
CA GLU A 21 -2.92 -4.43 7.04
C GLU A 21 -1.69 -5.18 7.52
N ALA A 22 -1.75 -6.51 7.58
CA ALA A 22 -0.61 -7.35 7.91
C ALA A 22 0.52 -7.17 6.88
N ALA A 23 0.17 -7.15 5.58
CA ALA A 23 1.14 -6.93 4.52
C ALA A 23 1.77 -5.53 4.59
N ILE A 24 1.01 -4.48 4.88
CA ILE A 24 1.55 -3.12 5.08
C ILE A 24 2.50 -3.08 6.27
N SER A 25 2.13 -3.70 7.39
CA SER A 25 2.95 -3.73 8.60
C SER A 25 4.31 -4.39 8.35
N TYR A 26 4.31 -5.55 7.67
CA TYR A 26 5.54 -6.23 7.25
C TYR A 26 6.41 -5.38 6.31
N LEU A 27 5.79 -4.69 5.35
CA LEU A 27 6.53 -3.85 4.41
C LEU A 27 7.10 -2.59 5.09
N ASP A 28 6.39 -2.02 6.06
CA ASP A 28 6.88 -0.91 6.87
C ASP A 28 8.09 -1.33 7.69
N GLU A 29 8.06 -2.51 8.33
CA GLU A 29 9.21 -3.06 9.04
C GLU A 29 10.40 -3.28 8.10
N LYS A 30 10.17 -3.84 6.91
CA LYS A 30 11.23 -4.07 5.91
C LYS A 30 11.88 -2.76 5.45
N LEU A 31 11.09 -1.71 5.23
CA LEU A 31 11.59 -0.40 4.84
C LEU A 31 12.35 0.27 6.00
N ALA A 32 11.85 0.16 7.22
CA ALA A 32 12.52 0.67 8.42
C ALA A 32 13.87 -0.03 8.65
N ASN A 33 13.91 -1.36 8.50
CA ASN A 33 15.13 -2.14 8.64
C ASN A 33 16.19 -1.73 7.60
N ALA A 34 15.82 -1.57 6.33
CA ALA A 34 16.74 -1.10 5.29
C ALA A 34 17.28 0.32 5.62
N SER A 35 16.40 1.22 6.04
CA SER A 35 16.81 2.56 6.48
C SER A 35 17.75 2.54 7.68
N SER A 36 17.53 1.65 8.65
CA SER A 36 18.37 1.53 9.86
C SER A 36 19.79 1.00 9.57
N ARG A 37 19.95 0.28 8.45
CA ARG A 37 21.21 -0.32 8.01
C ARG A 37 21.93 0.51 6.93
N ASP A 38 21.40 1.68 6.60
CA ASP A 38 21.85 2.51 5.47
C ASP A 38 21.88 1.73 4.13
N GLU A 39 20.95 0.78 3.98
CA GLU A 39 20.79 0.00 2.77
C GLU A 39 19.90 0.73 1.75
N PRO A 40 20.09 0.49 0.43
CA PRO A 40 19.20 1.04 -0.58
C PRO A 40 17.73 0.65 -0.34
N VAL A 41 16.83 1.62 -0.50
CA VAL A 41 15.39 1.40 -0.31
C VAL A 41 14.90 0.28 -1.22
N PRO A 42 14.33 -0.81 -0.66
CA PRO A 42 13.81 -1.91 -1.47
C PRO A 42 12.60 -1.44 -2.29
N PHE A 43 12.82 -1.08 -3.57
CA PHE A 43 11.81 -0.46 -4.43
C PHE A 43 10.48 -1.24 -4.48
N LEU A 44 10.55 -2.57 -4.56
CA LEU A 44 9.35 -3.41 -4.59
C LEU A 44 8.58 -3.35 -3.26
N ALA A 45 9.28 -3.26 -2.12
CA ALA A 45 8.62 -3.13 -0.83
C ALA A 45 7.87 -1.80 -0.74
N TYR A 46 8.53 -0.69 -1.12
CA TYR A 46 7.93 0.63 -1.16
C TYR A 46 6.71 0.68 -2.10
N ARG A 47 6.87 0.17 -3.32
CA ARG A 47 5.79 0.16 -4.32
C ARG A 47 4.58 -0.65 -3.86
N ASN A 48 4.79 -1.84 -3.30
CA ASN A 48 3.70 -2.71 -2.86
C ASN A 48 3.00 -2.12 -1.64
N ARG A 49 3.75 -1.52 -0.72
CA ARG A 49 3.21 -0.80 0.44
C ARG A 49 2.27 0.33 0.01
N MET A 50 2.69 1.12 -0.98
CA MET A 50 1.86 2.16 -1.59
C MET A 50 0.59 1.61 -2.24
N ILE A 51 0.68 0.47 -2.93
CA ILE A 51 -0.49 -0.18 -3.56
C ILE A 51 -1.49 -0.61 -2.49
N PHE A 52 -1.05 -1.38 -1.50
CA PHE A 52 -1.92 -1.92 -0.44
C PHE A 52 -2.55 -0.82 0.41
N GLN A 53 -1.77 0.21 0.77
CA GLN A 53 -2.30 1.37 1.49
C GLN A 53 -3.36 2.11 0.66
N THR A 54 -3.13 2.26 -0.66
CA THR A 54 -4.11 2.88 -1.56
C THR A 54 -5.36 2.01 -1.67
N THR A 55 -5.23 0.69 -1.72
CA THR A 55 -6.33 -0.27 -1.72
C THR A 55 -7.21 -0.11 -0.47
N LEU A 56 -6.62 -0.12 0.73
CA LEU A 56 -7.37 0.10 1.97
C LEU A 56 -8.05 1.47 2.00
N ASN A 57 -7.39 2.52 1.51
CA ASN A 57 -7.99 3.84 1.44
C ASN A 57 -9.23 3.87 0.52
N ILE A 58 -9.19 3.13 -0.60
CA ILE A 58 -10.36 2.98 -1.48
C ILE A 58 -11.49 2.24 -0.77
N ARG A 59 -11.19 1.07 -0.16
CA ARG A 59 -12.20 0.25 0.54
C ARG A 59 -12.87 0.98 1.70
N ARG A 60 -12.11 1.79 2.43
CA ARG A 60 -12.59 2.60 3.56
C ARG A 60 -13.35 3.87 3.14
N GLY A 61 -13.59 4.08 1.85
CA GLY A 61 -14.22 5.30 1.35
C GLY A 61 -13.37 6.56 1.55
N LYS A 62 -12.09 6.43 1.92
CA LYS A 62 -11.12 7.54 2.05
C LYS A 62 -10.56 7.97 0.70
N ALA A 63 -11.29 7.71 -0.39
CA ALA A 63 -10.86 8.09 -1.72
C ALA A 63 -10.55 9.58 -1.72
N SER A 64 -9.28 9.92 -1.99
CA SER A 64 -8.80 11.27 -2.15
C SER A 64 -9.67 11.97 -3.20
N THR A 65 -10.67 12.74 -2.76
CA THR A 65 -11.37 13.69 -3.61
C THR A 65 -10.28 14.58 -4.18
N PRO A 66 -10.05 14.59 -5.52
CA PRO A 66 -9.24 15.66 -6.06
C PRO A 66 -10.04 16.93 -5.74
N SER A 67 -9.50 17.79 -4.88
CA SER A 67 -9.99 19.14 -4.70
C SER A 67 -9.99 19.78 -6.09
N ARG A 68 -11.14 19.80 -6.76
CA ARG A 68 -11.35 20.61 -7.95
C ARG A 68 -11.24 22.06 -7.48
N ARG A 69 -10.08 22.67 -7.70
CA ARG A 69 -9.94 24.11 -7.83
C ARG A 69 -10.09 24.46 -9.30
#